data_AF-A0AAN8WH32-F1
#
_entry.id   AF-A0AAN8WH32-F1
#
_cell.length_a   1.000
_cell.length_b   1.000
_cell.length_c   1.000
_cell.angle_alpha   90.00
_cell.angle_beta   90.00
_cell.angle_gamma   90.00
#
_symmetry.space_group_name_H-M   'P 1'
#
loop_
_entity.id
_entity.type
_entity.pdbx_description
1 polymer ?
#
loop_
_entity_poly.entity_id
_entity_poly.type
_entity_poly.pdbx_seq_one_letter_code
_entity_poly.pdbx_strand_id
1 'polypeptide(L)'
;MENTNYYINLTNVQAAAGVSLYNISYTMVMPFEGNFYGGNWVRWFDQHWGYVFYMVGAYMMTIFGLQAYMENRPRFELRKLLFCWNVALALFSLYGGLRSLEEFAYVYKHFGLYSTYCLCGLRLYSPDI
;
A
#
# COMPACT_ATOMS: atom_id res chain seq x y z
N MET A 1 42.36 1.69 -14.91
CA MET A 1 41.01 1.08 -14.83
C MET A 1 40.55 1.27 -13.39
N GLU A 2 39.90 2.40 -13.09
CA GLU A 2 39.37 2.70 -11.76
C GLU A 2 38.22 1.74 -11.45
N ASN A 3 38.47 0.81 -10.53
CA ASN A 3 37.46 -0.08 -9.99
C ASN A 3 36.77 0.66 -8.84
N THR A 4 35.83 1.52 -9.20
CA THR A 4 35.00 2.27 -8.24
C THR A 4 34.10 1.26 -7.53
N ASN A 5 34.55 0.81 -6.36
CA ASN A 5 33.81 -0.10 -5.51
C ASN A 5 32.56 0.63 -4.97
N TYR A 6 31.41 0.41 -5.61
CA TYR A 6 30.10 0.87 -5.13
C TYR A 6 29.57 0.00 -3.98
N TYR A 7 30.43 -0.31 -2.99
CA TYR A 7 29.92 -0.69 -1.67
C TYR A 7 29.39 0.59 -1.04
N ILE A 8 28.17 0.97 -1.45
CA ILE A 8 27.34 1.90 -0.67
C ILE A 8 27.44 1.37 0.76
N ASN A 9 27.94 2.19 1.68
CA ASN A 9 28.23 1.77 3.04
C ASN A 9 26.91 1.32 3.71
N LEU A 10 26.57 0.04 3.52
CA LEU A 10 25.25 -0.52 3.80
C LEU A 10 24.92 -0.46 5.28
N THR A 11 25.91 -0.27 6.16
CA THR A 11 25.72 -0.08 7.60
C THR A 11 24.84 1.13 7.92
N ASN A 12 25.05 2.27 7.25
CA ASN A 12 24.23 3.48 7.44
C ASN A 12 22.85 3.34 6.79
N VAL A 13 22.76 2.59 5.68
CA VAL A 13 21.50 2.33 4.96
C VAL A 13 20.65 1.29 5.72
N GLN A 14 21.27 0.26 6.28
CA GLN A 14 20.65 -0.74 7.15
C GLN A 14 20.27 -0.13 8.51
N ALA A 15 21.07 0.79 9.04
CA ALA A 15 20.68 1.58 10.21
C ALA A 15 19.52 2.53 9.89
N ALA A 16 19.50 3.18 8.71
CA ALA A 16 18.36 3.99 8.27
C ALA A 16 17.11 3.13 8.01
N ALA A 17 17.24 1.93 7.43
CA ALA A 17 16.16 0.96 7.25
C ALA A 17 15.63 0.43 8.59
N GLY A 18 16.54 0.08 9.50
CA GLY A 18 16.23 -0.38 10.84
C GLY A 18 15.53 0.71 11.65
N VAL A 19 16.12 1.90 11.73
CA VAL A 19 15.51 3.06 12.41
C VAL A 19 14.17 3.44 11.76
N SER A 20 14.02 3.29 10.44
CA SER A 20 12.74 3.49 9.74
C SER A 20 11.67 2.43 10.10
N LEU A 21 12.08 1.17 10.34
CA LEU A 21 11.16 0.08 10.66
C LEU A 21 10.84 -0.10 12.15
N TYR A 22 11.77 0.24 13.06
CA TYR A 22 11.60 0.00 14.51
C TYR A 22 11.57 1.27 15.37
N ASN A 23 11.98 2.43 14.86
CA ASN A 23 12.14 3.66 15.67
C ASN A 23 11.70 4.93 14.93
N ILE A 24 10.68 4.85 14.08
CA ILE A 24 9.90 6.04 13.75
C ILE A 24 8.83 6.16 14.83
N SER A 25 9.13 6.95 15.86
CA SER A 25 8.11 7.50 16.74
C SER A 25 7.31 8.52 15.93
N TYR A 26 6.35 8.04 15.13
CA TYR A 26 5.43 8.94 14.44
C TYR A 26 4.74 9.78 15.52
N THR A 27 4.84 11.10 15.41
CA THR A 27 4.14 12.02 16.32
C THR A 27 2.62 11.85 16.25
N MET A 28 2.11 11.13 15.26
CA MET A 28 0.68 10.98 14.98
C MET A 28 0.31 9.51 14.67
N VAL A 29 0.72 8.55 15.52
CA VAL A 29 0.08 7.22 15.48
C VAL A 29 -1.33 7.38 16.04
N MET A 30 -2.35 7.21 15.19
CA MET A 30 -3.72 7.22 15.67
C MET A 30 -3.94 6.02 16.60
N PRO A 31 -4.74 6.15 17.67
CA PRO A 31 -4.88 5.10 18.69
C PRO A 31 -5.44 3.77 18.15
N PHE A 32 -6.08 3.78 16.98
CA PHE A 32 -6.54 2.55 16.29
C PHE A 32 -5.41 1.81 15.55
N GLU A 33 -4.36 2.52 15.11
CA GLU A 33 -3.25 1.97 14.33
C GLU A 33 -2.30 1.18 15.25
N GLY A 34 -2.14 1.62 16.50
CA GLY A 34 -1.30 0.96 17.50
C GLY A 34 -1.75 -0.45 17.90
N ASN A 35 -3.02 -0.81 17.66
CA ASN A 35 -3.54 -2.16 17.90
C ASN A 35 -3.74 -2.98 16.61
N PHE A 36 -3.33 -2.46 15.45
CA PHE A 36 -3.53 -3.14 14.18
C PHE A 36 -2.44 -4.19 13.92
N TYR A 37 -2.69 -5.44 14.31
CA TYR A 37 -1.84 -6.59 13.97
C TYR A 37 -2.05 -7.02 12.50
N GLY A 38 -1.39 -6.33 11.57
CA GLY A 38 -1.48 -6.62 10.13
C GLY A 38 -0.90 -7.98 9.70
N GLY A 39 -0.02 -8.58 10.50
CA GLY A 39 0.67 -9.83 10.16
C GLY A 39 -0.24 -11.03 9.92
N ASN A 40 -1.40 -11.08 10.60
CA ASN A 40 -2.37 -12.17 10.43
C ASN A 40 -3.04 -12.13 9.05
N TRP A 41 -3.40 -10.94 8.57
CA TRP A 41 -4.01 -10.75 7.23
C TRP A 41 -3.03 -11.06 6.11
N VAL A 42 -1.76 -10.65 6.27
CA VAL A 42 -0.69 -10.94 5.31
C VAL A 42 -0.47 -12.44 5.19
N ARG A 43 -0.36 -13.15 6.33
CA ARG A 43 -0.22 -14.62 6.35
C ARG A 43 -1.43 -15.33 5.74
N TRP A 44 -2.64 -14.84 6.03
CA TRP A 44 -3.86 -15.42 5.47
C TRP A 44 -3.92 -15.26 3.94
N PHE A 45 -3.54 -14.09 3.42
CA PHE A 45 -3.49 -13.83 1.98
C PHE A 45 -2.43 -14.70 1.27
N ASP A 46 -1.26 -14.87 1.87
CA ASP A 46 -0.18 -15.73 1.33
C ASP A 46 -0.63 -17.19 1.19
N GLN A 47 -1.39 -17.70 2.16
CA GLN A 47 -1.96 -19.04 2.13
C GLN A 47 -3.09 -19.22 1.11
N HIS A 48 -3.83 -18.14 0.80
CA HIS A 48 -5.06 -18.17 -0.01
C HIS A 48 -4.97 -17.30 -1.27
N TRP A 49 -3.77 -17.08 -1.81
CA TRP A 49 -3.55 -16.20 -2.97
C TRP A 49 -4.38 -16.58 -4.21
N GLY A 50 -4.73 -17.87 -4.36
CA GLY A 50 -5.57 -18.37 -5.44
C GLY A 50 -7.01 -17.86 -5.43
N TYR A 51 -7.51 -17.34 -4.30
CA TYR A 51 -8.85 -16.74 -4.20
C TYR A 51 -9.02 -15.53 -5.12
N VAL A 52 -7.94 -14.85 -5.48
CA VAL A 52 -7.96 -13.73 -6.42
C VAL A 52 -8.54 -14.14 -7.77
N PHE A 53 -8.20 -15.32 -8.29
CA PHE A 53 -8.74 -15.80 -9.57
C PHE A 53 -10.25 -16.03 -9.53
N TYR A 54 -10.75 -16.58 -8.42
CA TYR A 54 -12.18 -16.77 -8.23
C TYR A 54 -12.93 -15.43 -8.18
N MET A 55 -12.37 -14.42 -7.51
CA MET A 55 -12.97 -13.08 -7.48
C MET A 55 -12.98 -12.41 -8.86
N VAL A 56 -11.90 -12.54 -9.63
CA VAL A 56 -11.83 -12.01 -11.01
C VAL A 56 -12.83 -12.72 -11.91
N GLY A 57 -12.94 -14.04 -11.83
CA GLY A 57 -13.93 -14.82 -12.58
C GLY A 57 -15.36 -14.39 -12.26
N ALA A 58 -15.69 -14.24 -10.97
CA ALA A 58 -17.00 -13.77 -10.52
C ALA A 58 -17.29 -12.34 -10.99
N TYR A 59 -16.29 -11.44 -10.96
CA TYR A 59 -16.41 -10.07 -11.48
C TYR A 59 -16.74 -10.07 -12.98
N MET A 60 -16.00 -10.83 -13.79
CA MET A 60 -16.24 -10.93 -15.24
C MET A 60 -17.62 -11.49 -15.54
N MET A 61 -18.03 -12.57 -14.85
CA MET A 61 -19.36 -13.16 -14.99
C MET A 61 -20.47 -12.14 -14.65
N THR A 62 -20.27 -11.36 -13.58
CA THR A 62 -21.23 -10.33 -13.18
C THR A 62 -21.36 -9.25 -14.24
N ILE A 63 -20.25 -8.75 -14.79
CA ILE A 63 -20.27 -7.69 -15.83
C ILE A 63 -20.99 -8.17 -17.10
N PHE A 64 -20.64 -9.33 -17.64
CA PHE A 64 -21.29 -9.87 -18.83
C PHE A 64 -22.76 -10.24 -18.59
N GLY A 65 -23.07 -10.80 -17.42
CA GLY A 65 -24.44 -11.11 -17.02
C GLY A 65 -25.30 -9.84 -16.92
N LEU A 66 -24.78 -8.77 -16.32
CA LEU A 66 -25.47 -7.49 -16.24
C LEU A 66 -25.67 -6.86 -17.62
N GLN A 67 -24.67 -6.98 -18.50
CA GLN A 67 -24.75 -6.45 -19.87
C GLN A 67 -25.84 -7.14 -20.70
N ALA A 68 -25.91 -8.48 -20.67
CA ALA A 68 -26.96 -9.25 -21.35
C ALA A 68 -28.35 -8.98 -20.76
N TYR A 69 -28.44 -8.80 -19.44
CA TYR A 69 -29.69 -8.44 -18.77
C TYR A 69 -30.19 -7.03 -19.15
N MET A 70 -29.28 -6.08 -19.35
CA MET A 70 -29.61 -4.69 -19.70
C MET A 70 -29.93 -4.49 -21.19
N GLU A 71 -29.70 -5.49 -22.07
CA GLU A 71 -29.97 -5.39 -23.51
C GLU A 71 -31.45 -5.11 -23.83
N ASN A 72 -32.36 -5.61 -22.98
CA ASN A 72 -33.82 -5.46 -23.16
C ASN A 72 -34.45 -4.34 -22.30
N ARG A 73 -33.64 -3.52 -21.62
CA ARG A 73 -34.12 -2.49 -20.67
C ARG A 73 -33.55 -1.10 -20.99
N PRO A 74 -34.27 -0.01 -20.68
CA PRO A 74 -33.73 1.34 -20.80
C PRO A 74 -32.57 1.54 -19.81
N ARG A 75 -31.57 2.32 -20.24
CA ARG A 75 -30.38 2.67 -19.45
C ARG A 75 -30.76 3.20 -18.07
N PHE A 76 -30.14 2.66 -17.02
CA PHE A 76 -30.29 3.19 -15.68
C PHE A 76 -29.52 4.51 -15.54
N GLU A 77 -30.13 5.52 -14.92
CA GLU A 77 -29.44 6.77 -14.58
C GLU A 77 -28.65 6.62 -13.28
N LEU A 78 -27.48 5.99 -13.34
CA LEU A 78 -26.59 5.81 -12.18
C LEU A 78 -25.82 7.10 -11.81
N ARG A 79 -26.11 8.26 -12.41
CA ARG A 79 -25.33 9.49 -12.23
C ARG A 79 -25.14 9.86 -10.76
N LYS A 80 -26.19 9.76 -9.93
CA LYS A 80 -26.11 10.05 -8.49
C LYS A 80 -25.26 9.03 -7.74
N LEU A 81 -25.40 7.75 -8.07
CA LEU A 81 -24.62 6.67 -7.46
C LEU A 81 -23.14 6.77 -7.84
N LEU A 82 -22.83 6.99 -9.12
CA LEU A 82 -21.47 7.21 -9.59
C LEU A 82 -20.86 8.46 -8.96
N PHE A 83 -21.62 9.54 -8.82
CA PHE A 83 -21.13 10.74 -8.14
C PHE A 83 -20.77 10.45 -6.68
N CYS A 84 -21.66 9.78 -5.94
CA CYS A 84 -21.41 9.38 -4.55
C CYS A 84 -20.17 8.46 -4.43
N TRP A 85 -20.03 7.49 -5.33
CA TRP A 85 -18.89 6.60 -5.39
C TRP A 85 -17.57 7.34 -5.63
N ASN A 86 -17.56 8.27 -6.60
CA ASN A 86 -16.37 9.07 -6.88
C ASN A 86 -15.99 9.98 -5.71
N VAL A 87 -16.98 10.56 -5.01
CA VAL A 87 -16.72 11.36 -3.80
C VAL A 87 -16.14 10.49 -2.68
N ALA A 88 -16.69 9.29 -2.45
CA ALA A 88 -16.16 8.35 -1.47
C ALA A 88 -14.71 7.95 -1.78
N LEU A 89 -14.42 7.63 -3.05
CA LEU A 89 -13.05 7.35 -3.50
C LEU A 89 -12.12 8.55 -3.35
N ALA A 90 -12.59 9.77 -3.62
CA ALA A 90 -11.80 10.99 -3.48
C ALA A 90 -11.44 11.26 -2.01
N LEU A 91 -12.39 11.10 -1.09
CA LEU A 91 -12.14 11.25 0.35
C LEU A 91 -11.16 10.19 0.85
N PHE A 92 -11.34 8.93 0.44
CA PHE A 92 -10.42 7.85 0.77
C PHE A 92 -9.01 8.12 0.26
N SER A 93 -8.89 8.55 -0.99
CA SER A 93 -7.60 8.88 -1.61
C SER A 93 -6.93 10.09 -0.96
N LEU A 94 -7.70 11.13 -0.59
CA LEU A 94 -7.18 12.30 0.11
C LEU A 94 -6.63 11.92 1.49
N TYR A 95 -7.39 11.12 2.23
CA TYR A 95 -6.97 10.66 3.56
C TYR A 95 -5.69 9.81 3.50
N GLY A 96 -5.66 8.81 2.61
CA GLY A 96 -4.47 7.98 2.40
C GLY A 96 -3.26 8.79 1.88
N GLY A 97 -3.52 9.78 1.02
CA GLY A 97 -2.50 10.70 0.51
C GLY A 97 -1.90 11.58 1.59
N LEU A 98 -2.72 12.21 2.44
CA LEU A 98 -2.23 13.04 3.55
C LEU A 98 -1.35 12.23 4.51
N ARG A 99 -1.79 11.02 4.85
CA ARG A 99 -1.01 10.14 5.75
C ARG A 99 0.30 9.68 5.12
N SER A 100 0.28 9.28 3.85
CA SER A 100 1.49 8.90 3.10
C SER A 100 2.44 10.10 2.91
N LEU A 101 1.89 11.30 2.76
CA LEU A 101 2.65 12.53 2.57
C LEU A 101 3.38 12.96 3.85
N GLU A 102 2.78 12.78 5.02
CA GLU A 102 3.42 13.06 6.31
C GLU A 102 4.67 12.19 6.51
N GLU A 103 4.56 10.90 6.19
CA GLU A 103 5.68 9.96 6.25
C GLU A 103 6.75 10.32 5.23
N PHE A 104 6.34 10.60 3.99
CA PHE A 104 7.25 11.01 2.93
C PHE A 104 7.99 12.31 3.29
N ALA A 105 7.29 13.30 3.84
CA ALA A 105 7.87 14.60 4.22
C ALA A 105 8.85 14.46 5.39
N TYR A 106 8.57 13.58 6.35
CA TYR A 106 9.49 13.28 7.45
C TYR A 106 10.79 12.65 6.93
N VAL A 107 10.69 11.61 6.10
CA VAL A 107 11.86 10.95 5.50
C VAL A 107 12.65 11.91 4.60
N TYR A 108 11.96 12.72 3.80
CA TYR A 108 12.58 13.71 2.93
C TYR A 108 13.43 14.72 3.71
N LYS A 109 12.93 15.24 4.84
CA LYS A 109 13.67 16.21 5.66
C LYS A 109 14.87 15.62 6.38
N HIS A 110 14.80 14.37 6.81
CA HIS A 110 15.86 13.75 7.63
C HIS A 110 16.91 12.98 6.82
N PHE A 111 16.54 12.37 5.68
CA PHE A 111 17.39 11.44 4.94
C PHE A 111 17.53 11.76 3.43
N GLY A 112 16.83 12.79 2.93
CA GLY A 112 16.84 13.20 1.53
C GLY A 112 16.11 12.23 0.57
N LEU A 113 15.97 12.61 -0.70
CA LEU A 113 15.22 11.82 -1.71
C LEU A 113 15.81 10.44 -1.98
N TYR A 114 17.14 10.30 -1.92
CA TYR A 114 17.82 9.06 -2.26
C TYR A 114 17.40 7.91 -1.33
N SER A 115 17.21 8.22 -0.04
CA SER A 115 16.78 7.25 0.96
C SER A 115 15.34 6.77 0.72
N THR A 116 14.44 7.62 0.22
CA THR A 116 13.04 7.24 0.00
C THR A 116 12.84 6.20 -1.11
N TYR A 117 13.65 6.25 -2.17
CA TYR A 117 13.53 5.32 -3.30
C TYR A 117 14.38 4.05 -3.10
N CYS A 118 15.56 4.17 -2.47
CA CYS A 118 16.53 3.08 -2.42
C CYS A 118 16.37 2.15 -1.20
N LEU A 119 15.49 2.46 -0.24
CA LEU A 119 15.25 1.65 0.97
C LEU A 119 14.02 0.74 0.89
N CYS A 120 13.32 0.69 -0.23
CA CYS A 120 12.14 -0.17 -0.37
C CYS A 120 12.57 -1.64 -0.49
N GLY A 121 12.41 -2.41 0.60
CA GLY A 121 12.51 -3.87 0.56
C GLY A 121 13.69 -4.50 1.29
N LEU A 122 14.38 -3.81 2.21
CA LEU A 122 15.30 -4.50 3.11
C LEU A 122 14.50 -5.31 4.15
N ARG A 123 14.04 -6.50 3.73
CA ARG A 123 13.49 -7.53 4.61
C ARG A 123 14.65 -8.00 5.49
N LEU A 124 14.79 -7.41 6.69
CA LEU A 124 15.64 -7.99 7.72
C LEU A 124 15.03 -9.37 8.04
N TYR A 125 15.56 -10.40 7.39
CA TYR A 125 15.46 -11.75 7.88
C TYR A 125 16.12 -11.73 9.26
N SER A 126 15.31 -11.63 10.32
CA SER A 126 15.73 -12.03 11.64
C SER A 126 15.74 -13.55 11.60
N PRO A 127 16.90 -14.24 11.55
CA PRO A 127 16.90 -15.62 12.01
C PRO A 127 16.43 -15.57 13.46
N ASP A 128 15.46 -16.41 13.78
CA ASP A 128 14.90 -16.54 15.13
C ASP A 128 16.02 -16.67 16.19
N ILE A 129 16.10 -15.70 17.09
CA ILE A 129 16.60 -15.83 18.48
C ILE A 129 15.62 -15.09 19.37
#